data_AF-A0A4R6VAU3-F1
#
_entry.id   AF-A0A4R6VAU3-F1
#
_cell.length_a   1.000
_cell.length_b   1.000
_cell.length_c   1.000
_cell.angle_alpha   90.00
_cell.angle_beta   90.00
_cell.angle_gamma   90.00
#
_symmetry.space_group_name_H-M   'P 1'
#
loop_
_entity.id
_entity.type
_entity.pdbx_description
1 polymer ?
#
loop_
_entity_poly.entity_id
_entity_poly.type
_entity_poly.pdbx_seq_one_letter_code
_entity_poly.pdbx_strand_id
1 'polypeptide(L)' 'MPDNELLNLNHEQQQQAVERIQLLMARGIGSGEAIAIVARELRNKCASEQTKSAEK' A
#
# COMPACT_ATOMS: atom_id res chain seq x y z
N MET A 1 -1.06 -8.15 24.28
CA MET A 1 -2.11 -7.59 23.41
C MET A 1 -1.59 -7.60 21.98
N PRO A 2 -1.91 -8.59 21.14
CA PRO A 2 -1.57 -8.57 19.72
C PRO A 2 -2.84 -8.33 18.90
N ASP A 3 -3.21 -7.05 18.74
CA ASP A 3 -4.24 -6.60 17.81
C ASP A 3 -3.61 -5.99 16.54
N ASN A 4 -2.37 -6.40 16.21
CA ASN A 4 -1.59 -5.82 15.12
C ASN A 4 -1.69 -6.63 13.81
N GLU A 5 -2.15 -7.89 13.87
CA GLU A 5 -2.11 -8.82 12.72
C GLU A 5 -3.32 -8.71 11.78
N LEU A 6 -4.41 -8.05 12.18
CA LEU A 6 -5.55 -7.75 11.30
C LEU A 6 -5.33 -6.48 10.43
N LEU A 7 -4.26 -5.73 10.68
CA LEU A 7 -3.93 -4.45 10.04
C LEU A 7 -2.61 -4.47 9.26
N ASN A 8 -2.01 -5.65 9.03
CA ASN A 8 -0.64 -5.85 8.55
C ASN A 8 -0.37 -5.41 7.09
N LEU A 9 -0.70 -4.17 6.71
CA LEU A 9 0.21 -3.40 5.88
C LEU A 9 1.49 -3.27 6.71
N ASN A 10 2.62 -3.74 6.18
CA ASN A 10 3.91 -3.50 6.83
C ASN A 10 4.05 -1.97 7.06
N HIS A 11 4.70 -1.51 8.14
CA HIS A 11 4.91 -0.06 8.39
C HIS A 11 5.46 0.65 7.14
N GLU A 12 6.25 -0.07 6.35
CA GLU A 12 6.80 0.36 5.07
C GLU A 12 5.73 0.55 3.96
N GLN A 13 4.74 -0.35 3.87
CA GLN A 13 3.64 -0.25 2.91
C GLN A 13 2.70 0.91 3.25
N GLN A 14 2.48 1.18 4.55
CA GLN A 14 1.73 2.35 4.99
C GLN A 14 2.44 3.65 4.62
N GLN A 15 3.77 3.72 4.83
CA GLN A 15 4.58 4.87 4.41
C GLN A 15 4.57 5.06 2.88
N GLN A 16 4.76 3.98 2.11
CA GLN A 16 4.68 4.06 0.65
C GLN A 16 3.31 4.55 0.17
N ALA A 17 2.24 4.12 0.82
CA ALA A 17 0.89 4.58 0.48
C ALA A 17 0.71 6.08 0.72
N VAL A 18 1.17 6.57 1.88
CA VAL A 18 1.11 7.98 2.26
C VAL A 18 1.90 8.86 1.27
N GLU A 19 3.11 8.44 0.91
CA GLU A 19 3.96 9.17 -0.03
C GLU A 19 3.35 9.19 -1.45
N ARG A 20 2.81 8.06 -1.91
CA ARG A 20 2.11 7.97 -3.20
C ARG A 20 0.89 8.86 -3.25
N ILE A 21 0.06 8.87 -2.20
CA ILE A 21 -1.13 9.72 -2.13
C ILE A 21 -0.72 11.20 -2.21
N GLN A 22 0.32 11.61 -1.49
CA GLN A 22 0.85 12.98 -1.54
C GLN A 22 1.36 13.36 -2.94
N LEU A 23 2.08 12.46 -3.62
CA LEU A 23 2.56 12.71 -4.97
C LEU A 23 1.43 12.83 -6.00
N LEU A 24 0.37 12.04 -5.84
CA LEU A 24 -0.84 12.12 -6.67
C LEU A 24 -1.61 13.42 -6.39
N MET A 25 -1.75 13.82 -5.12
CA MET A 25 -2.36 15.11 -4.76
C MET A 25 -1.57 16.30 -5.30
N ALA A 26 -0.23 16.24 -5.27
CA ALA A 26 0.64 17.27 -5.86
C ALA A 26 0.47 17.40 -7.38
N ARG A 27 0.01 16.34 -8.05
CA ARG A 27 -0.35 16.35 -9.48
C ARG A 27 -1.77 16.88 -9.75
N GLY A 28 -2.52 17.23 -8.71
CA GLY A 28 -3.91 17.67 -8.81
C GLY A 28 -4.93 16.53 -8.83
N ILE A 29 -4.53 15.30 -8.49
CA ILE A 29 -5.46 14.16 -8.38
C ILE A 29 -6.21 14.29 -7.05
N GLY A 30 -7.53 14.18 -7.11
CA GLY A 30 -8.37 14.22 -5.91
C GLY A 30 -8.03 13.10 -4.93
N SER A 31 -8.05 13.41 -3.63
CA SER A 31 -7.62 12.47 -2.58
C SER A 31 -8.30 11.10 -2.66
N GLY A 32 -9.59 11.05 -3.04
CA GLY A 32 -10.31 9.78 -3.23
C GLY A 32 -9.78 8.91 -4.37
N GLU A 33 -9.43 9.52 -5.50
CA GLU A 33 -8.86 8.80 -6.64
C GLU A 33 -7.42 8.37 -6.36
N ALA A 34 -6.65 9.22 -5.68
CA ALA A 34 -5.30 8.89 -5.23
C ALA A 34 -5.29 7.67 -4.30
N ILE A 35 -6.21 7.62 -3.32
CA ILE A 35 -6.35 6.48 -2.41
C ILE A 35 -6.74 5.21 -3.17
N ALA A 36 -7.65 5.30 -4.15
CA ALA A 36 -8.08 4.14 -4.94
C ALA A 36 -6.94 3.53 -5.75
N ILE A 37 -6.10 4.37 -6.37
CA ILE A 37 -4.89 3.94 -7.11
C ILE A 37 -3.93 3.22 -6.17
N VAL A 38 -3.63 3.83 -5.02
CA VAL A 38 -2.69 3.29 -4.05
C VAL A 38 -3.19 2.00 -3.41
N ALA A 39 -4.48 1.90 -3.07
CA ALA A 39 -5.09 0.67 -2.56
C ALA A 39 -5.05 -0.48 -3.59
N ARG A 40 -5.10 -0.16 -4.89
CA ARG A 40 -4.92 -1.16 -5.95
C ARG A 40 -3.45 -1.59 -6.07
N GLU A 41 -2.52 -0.63 -6.03
CA GLU A 41 -1.07 -0.92 -6.03
C GLU A 41 -0.66 -1.78 -4.83
N LEU A 42 -1.13 -1.44 -3.63
CA LEU A 42 -0.87 -2.19 -2.39
C LEU A 42 -1.37 -3.63 -2.47
N ARG A 43 -2.59 -3.85 -2.98
CA ARG A 43 -3.13 -5.20 -3.17
C ARG A 43 -2.31 -6.02 -4.14
N ASN A 44 -1.85 -5.41 -5.24
CA ASN A 44 -1.02 -6.10 -6.22
C ASN A 44 0.38 -6.42 -5.65
N LYS A 45 0.97 -5.49 -4.88
CA LYS A 45 2.23 -5.73 -4.19
C LYS A 45 2.13 -6.87 -3.18
N CYS A 46 1.13 -6.85 -2.29
CA CYS A 46 0.93 -7.90 -1.29
C CYS A 46 0.72 -9.28 -1.93
N ALA A 47 -0.02 -9.35 -3.04
CA ALA A 47 -0.18 -10.59 -3.81
C ALA A 47 1.16 -11.06 -4.43
N SER A 48 1.98 -10.13 -4.94
CA SER A 48 3.29 -10.46 -5.51
C SER A 48 4.35 -10.84 -4.47
N GLU A 49 4.31 -10.26 -3.27
CA GLU A 49 5.26 -10.57 -2.19
C GLU A 49 5.06 -11.99 -1.65
N GLN A 50 3.82 -12.50 -1.61
CA GLN A 50 3.56 -13.91 -1.26
C GLN A 50 4.16 -14.89 -2.28
N THR A 51 4.27 -14.51 -3.55
CA THR A 51 4.82 -15.40 -4.61
C THR A 51 6.35 -15.44 -4.66
N LYS A 52 7.06 -14.42 -4.13
CA LYS A 52 8.53 -14.39 -4.16
C LYS A 52 9.21 -15.10 -2.98
N SER A 53 8.51 -15.33 -1.87
CA SER A 53 9.09 -16.06 -0.72
C SER A 53 9.05 -17.58 -0.88
N ALA A 54 8.43 -18.13 -1.93
CA ALA A 54 8.34 -19.58 -2.16
C ALA A 54 9.45 -20.16 -3.05
N GLU A 55 10.41 -19.34 -3.53
CA GLU A 55 11.49 -19.78 -4.43
C GLU A 55 12.91 -19.56 -3.86
N LYS A 56 13.10 -19.53 -2.53
CA LYS A 56 14.45 -19.50 -1.94
C LYS A 56 14.72 -20.70 -1.04
#